data_AF-A0A6P0NX69-F1
#
_entry.id   AF-A0A6P0NX69-F1
#
_cell.length_a   1.000
_cell.length_b   1.000
_cell.length_c   1.000
_cell.angle_alpha   90.00
_cell.angle_beta   90.00
_cell.angle_gamma   90.00
#
_symmetry.space_group_name_H-M   'P 1'
#
loop_
_entity.id
_entity.type
_entity.pdbx_description
1 polymer ?
#
loop_
_entity_poly.entity_id
_entity_poly.type
_entity_poly.pdbx_seq_one_letter_code
_entity_poly.pdbx_strand_id
1 'polypeptide(L)'
;MNIYVKSGGYQREQDYRWWKNKEPKILEEEIYQLIDGEYFSLVIARYNQKLFLYVTALKSNRVDFKGRKIENSVLWECESNLEEYVRQVAAFALQNKLSEKIESAIKEDKNSPYGFEVDLDKIELEKLMENKNLKVDSNHGLKLEKDKNYLATLEKDKNYLPNYNQDSFQELVKELKAEKLPNREGVLIVVTTSTTEAELKKAEVWRGISDQVVTEKEQPWKEIEIEENPVIKSIKSTGEKLLKKLLGDKGIKAIYPVVFLIFLGIAYMLFIYLLSPSLLVDSNSLSICKPVTLQGRYNPIKTQNIFLEVDGKYKIGNSKKEKGISKIILNHLIGTWNLTYRFNHEGERTVRLKARDTNGKEIRLKKKKINITKDCL
;
A
#
# COMPACT_ATOMS: atom_id res chain seq x y z
N MET A 1 14.52 4.61 -4.09
CA MET A 1 13.70 5.42 -3.15
C MET A 1 13.05 6.54 -3.94
N ASN A 2 11.78 6.87 -3.66
CA ASN A 2 11.11 8.05 -4.18
C ASN A 2 10.78 9.00 -3.01
N ILE A 3 10.93 10.30 -3.24
CA ILE A 3 10.61 11.34 -2.26
C ILE A 3 9.59 12.27 -2.90
N TYR A 4 8.51 12.54 -2.18
CA TYR A 4 7.44 13.42 -2.61
C TYR A 4 7.29 14.53 -1.57
N VAL A 5 7.29 15.77 -2.03
CA VAL A 5 7.18 16.95 -1.16
C VAL A 5 5.95 17.74 -1.55
N LYS A 6 5.11 18.06 -0.56
CA LYS A 6 3.99 18.98 -0.69
C LYS A 6 4.32 20.25 0.09
N SER A 7 4.23 21.40 -0.57
CA SER A 7 4.48 22.72 0.03
C SER A 7 3.64 23.79 -0.67
N GLY A 8 3.64 25.00 -0.12
CA GLY A 8 3.01 26.19 -0.70
C GLY A 8 4.03 27.16 -1.30
N GLY A 9 3.61 27.89 -2.33
CA GLY A 9 4.35 29.02 -2.89
C GLY A 9 3.86 30.37 -2.35
N TYR A 10 4.51 31.44 -2.79
CA TYR A 10 4.21 32.80 -2.33
C TYR A 10 3.01 33.43 -3.04
N GLN A 11 2.70 33.03 -4.27
CA GLN A 11 1.61 33.64 -5.05
C GLN A 11 0.27 32.91 -4.86
N ARG A 12 -0.85 33.61 -5.15
CA ARG A 12 -2.21 33.07 -4.99
C ARG A 12 -2.44 31.82 -5.83
N GLU A 13 -1.85 31.76 -7.02
CA GLU A 13 -1.96 30.65 -7.96
C GLU A 13 -1.02 29.49 -7.59
N GLN A 14 -0.16 29.67 -6.58
CA GLN A 14 0.84 28.72 -6.10
C GLN A 14 0.42 28.08 -4.77
N ASP A 15 -0.87 27.74 -4.65
CA ASP A 15 -1.41 27.03 -3.46
C ASP A 15 -0.75 25.65 -3.27
N TYR A 16 -0.96 25.05 -2.10
CA TYR A 16 -0.38 23.79 -1.66
C TYR A 16 -0.46 22.69 -2.72
N ARG A 17 0.70 22.22 -3.17
CA ARG A 17 0.80 21.20 -4.22
C ARG A 17 2.01 20.31 -4.06
N TRP A 18 1.93 19.14 -4.66
CA TRP A 18 3.07 18.26 -4.83
C TRP A 18 4.08 18.90 -5.77
N TRP A 19 5.34 18.94 -5.35
CA TRP A 19 6.43 19.45 -6.16
C TRP A 19 6.50 18.66 -7.48
N LYS A 20 6.64 19.39 -8.59
CA LYS A 20 6.62 18.83 -9.95
C LYS A 20 5.37 18.02 -10.31
N ASN A 21 4.24 18.27 -9.63
CA ASN A 21 2.97 17.54 -9.80
C ASN A 21 3.12 16.02 -9.68
N LYS A 22 4.14 15.55 -8.93
CA LYS A 22 4.33 14.14 -8.64
C LYS A 22 3.50 13.77 -7.44
N GLU A 23 2.21 13.56 -7.65
CA GLU A 23 1.36 12.97 -6.63
C GLU A 23 1.68 11.47 -6.50
N PRO A 24 1.97 10.97 -5.30
CA PRO A 24 2.22 9.55 -5.08
C PRO A 24 0.97 8.72 -5.35
N LYS A 25 1.06 7.78 -6.29
CA LYS A 25 -0.05 6.87 -6.65
C LYS A 25 -0.36 5.82 -5.59
N ILE A 26 0.59 5.55 -4.69
CA ILE A 26 0.57 4.43 -3.74
C ILE A 26 0.04 4.86 -2.35
N LEU A 27 -0.28 6.14 -2.14
CA LEU A 27 -1.09 6.47 -0.97
C LEU A 27 -2.49 5.89 -1.22
N GLU A 28 -2.67 4.61 -0.85
CA GLU A 28 -3.96 3.95 -0.80
C GLU A 28 -4.90 4.86 0.00
N GLU A 29 -6.19 4.85 -0.36
CA GLU A 29 -7.21 5.63 0.35
C GLU A 29 -7.13 5.40 1.87
N GLU A 30 -6.65 4.22 2.29
CA GLU A 30 -6.40 3.84 3.68
C GLU A 30 -5.46 4.79 4.41
N ILE A 31 -4.31 5.18 3.84
CA ILE A 31 -3.35 6.05 4.55
C ILE A 31 -3.95 7.46 4.72
N TYR A 32 -4.59 7.98 3.66
CA TYR A 32 -5.19 9.32 3.71
C TYR A 32 -6.38 9.41 4.67
N GLN A 33 -7.10 8.31 4.90
CA GLN A 33 -8.20 8.27 5.87
C GLN A 33 -7.71 8.29 7.33
N LEU A 34 -6.46 7.92 7.58
CA LEU A 34 -5.89 7.82 8.94
C LEU A 34 -5.09 9.07 9.35
N ILE A 35 -5.01 10.09 8.51
CA ILE A 35 -4.21 11.29 8.79
C ILE A 35 -4.98 12.55 8.48
N ASP A 36 -4.59 13.61 9.19
CA ASP A 36 -4.97 14.95 8.84
C ASP A 36 -3.86 15.64 8.03
N GLY A 37 -4.23 16.19 6.88
CA GLY A 37 -3.31 16.96 6.04
C GLY A 37 -3.01 18.35 6.59
N GLU A 38 -3.86 18.87 7.48
CA GLU A 38 -3.76 20.20 8.07
C GLU A 38 -3.04 20.21 9.43
N TYR A 39 -2.91 19.06 10.08
CA TYR A 39 -2.21 18.92 11.37
C TYR A 39 -1.04 17.95 11.26
N PHE A 40 -0.15 18.00 12.26
CA PHE A 40 0.96 17.07 12.33
C PHE A 40 0.44 15.64 12.42
N SER A 41 0.73 14.87 11.40
CA SER A 41 0.49 13.44 11.34
C SER A 41 1.75 12.73 10.89
N LEU A 42 1.94 11.52 11.40
CA LEU A 42 3.03 10.63 11.00
C LEU A 42 2.48 9.25 10.75
N VAL A 43 2.76 8.69 9.58
CA VAL A 43 2.41 7.31 9.24
C VAL A 43 3.61 6.55 8.75
N ILE A 44 3.78 5.33 9.27
CA ILE A 44 4.61 4.31 8.66
C ILE A 44 3.71 3.15 8.23
N ALA A 45 3.79 2.78 6.96
CA ALA A 45 3.07 1.63 6.42
C ALA A 45 4.01 0.75 5.57
N ARG A 46 3.67 -0.53 5.45
CA ARG A 46 4.35 -1.45 4.54
C ARG A 46 3.35 -1.99 3.52
N TYR A 47 3.61 -1.74 2.24
CA TYR A 47 2.81 -2.28 1.15
C TYR A 47 3.71 -2.84 0.05
N ASN A 48 3.44 -4.06 -0.40
CA ASN A 48 4.21 -4.75 -1.44
C ASN A 48 5.72 -4.75 -1.14
N GLN A 49 6.10 -5.07 0.10
CA GLN A 49 7.50 -5.06 0.58
C GLN A 49 8.19 -3.69 0.56
N LYS A 50 7.46 -2.60 0.27
CA LYS A 50 7.97 -1.23 0.36
C LYS A 50 7.49 -0.57 1.63
N LEU A 51 8.33 0.28 2.20
CA LEU A 51 8.03 1.12 3.34
C LEU A 51 7.66 2.54 2.89
N PHE A 52 6.61 3.04 3.50
CA PHE A 52 6.10 4.40 3.31
C PHE A 52 6.23 5.13 4.63
N LEU A 53 6.93 6.27 4.62
CA LEU A 53 6.93 7.22 5.74
C LEU A 53 6.30 8.51 5.26
N TYR A 54 5.15 8.87 5.81
CA TYR A 54 4.51 10.15 5.51
C TYR A 54 4.46 11.02 6.75
N VAL A 55 4.95 12.25 6.65
CA VAL A 55 4.89 13.25 7.71
C VAL A 55 4.25 14.52 7.18
N THR A 56 3.24 15.04 7.87
CA THR A 56 2.49 16.25 7.49
C THR A 56 2.73 17.41 8.45
N ALA A 57 2.32 18.61 8.02
CA ALA A 57 2.34 19.84 8.80
C ALA A 57 3.70 20.19 9.45
N LEU A 58 4.80 19.90 8.75
CA LEU A 58 6.15 20.26 9.18
C LEU A 58 6.34 21.77 9.03
N LYS A 59 6.48 22.46 10.17
CA LYS A 59 6.54 23.93 10.21
C LYS A 59 7.67 24.50 9.38
N SER A 60 7.37 25.57 8.65
CA SER A 60 8.33 26.36 7.88
C SER A 60 8.38 27.79 8.39
N ASN A 61 9.44 28.51 8.01
CA ASN A 61 9.60 29.94 8.27
C ASN A 61 9.03 30.79 7.13
N ARG A 62 8.70 30.18 5.99
CA ARG A 62 8.07 30.83 4.85
C ARG A 62 6.59 31.11 5.15
N VAL A 63 6.07 32.12 4.47
CA VAL A 63 4.66 32.52 4.55
C VAL A 63 4.03 32.53 3.17
N ASP A 64 2.76 32.20 3.09
CA ASP A 64 1.98 32.28 1.86
C ASP A 64 1.54 33.72 1.54
N PHE A 65 0.83 33.92 0.42
CA PHE A 65 0.31 35.23 0.02
C PHE A 65 -0.65 35.89 1.03
N LYS A 66 -1.19 35.11 1.97
CA LYS A 66 -2.09 35.58 3.05
C LYS A 66 -1.34 35.84 4.35
N GLY A 67 -0.02 35.66 4.37
CA GLY A 67 0.81 35.79 5.58
C GLY A 67 0.69 34.60 6.54
N ARG A 68 0.05 33.50 6.14
CA ARG A 68 -0.01 32.28 6.94
C ARG A 68 1.32 31.55 6.83
N LYS A 69 1.80 30.95 7.93
CA LYS A 69 2.99 30.09 7.88
C LYS A 69 2.72 28.90 6.95
N ILE A 70 3.68 28.63 6.08
CA ILE A 70 3.64 27.43 5.25
C ILE A 70 4.03 26.25 6.14
N GLU A 71 3.43 25.11 5.85
CA GLU A 71 3.74 23.83 6.42
C GLU A 71 4.09 22.87 5.29
N ASN A 72 5.00 21.95 5.53
CA ASN A 72 5.47 21.03 4.52
C ASN A 72 4.99 19.62 4.86
N SER A 73 4.69 18.83 3.83
CA SER A 73 4.48 17.40 3.99
C SER A 73 5.46 16.65 3.12
N VAL A 74 6.04 15.57 3.64
CA VAL A 74 7.03 14.77 2.91
C VAL A 74 6.69 13.30 3.05
N LEU A 75 6.61 12.62 1.91
CA LEU A 75 6.45 11.18 1.80
C LEU A 75 7.73 10.56 1.24
N TRP A 76 8.26 9.57 1.95
CA TRP A 76 9.30 8.68 1.45
C TRP A 76 8.71 7.32 1.11
N GLU A 77 8.97 6.86 -0.11
CA GLU A 77 8.72 5.49 -0.56
C GLU A 77 10.07 4.80 -0.74
N CYS A 78 10.33 3.75 0.03
CA CYS A 78 11.62 3.09 0.08
C CYS A 78 11.48 1.58 0.19
N GLU A 79 12.57 0.88 -0.13
CA GLU A 79 12.65 -0.57 0.02
C GLU A 79 12.81 -0.95 1.50
N SER A 80 12.38 -2.16 1.88
CA SER A 80 12.41 -2.62 3.28
C SER A 80 13.83 -2.66 3.89
N ASN A 81 14.90 -2.68 3.09
CA ASN A 81 16.28 -2.61 3.60
C ASN A 81 16.64 -1.23 4.18
N LEU A 82 15.87 -0.18 3.88
CA LEU A 82 16.04 1.17 4.43
C LEU A 82 15.23 1.41 5.72
N GLU A 83 14.65 0.36 6.30
CA GLU A 83 13.80 0.44 7.51
C GLU A 83 14.46 1.19 8.66
N GLU A 84 15.76 0.98 8.88
CA GLU A 84 16.49 1.65 9.94
C GLU A 84 16.43 3.18 9.79
N TYR A 85 16.67 3.71 8.59
CA TYR A 85 16.60 5.15 8.36
C TYR A 85 15.17 5.67 8.47
N VAL A 86 14.17 4.91 8.01
CA VAL A 86 12.75 5.24 8.17
C VAL A 86 12.41 5.42 9.65
N ARG A 87 12.78 4.44 10.49
CA ARG A 87 12.54 4.49 11.94
C ARG A 87 13.24 5.68 12.59
N GLN A 88 14.49 5.94 12.22
CA GLN A 88 15.26 7.06 12.76
C GLN A 88 14.66 8.43 12.38
N VAL A 89 14.26 8.61 11.12
CA VAL A 89 13.61 9.86 10.66
C VAL A 89 12.24 10.03 11.31
N ALA A 90 11.46 8.96 11.47
CA ALA A 90 10.21 9.00 12.21
C ALA A 90 10.40 9.41 13.67
N ALA A 91 11.38 8.82 14.36
CA ALA A 91 11.75 9.22 15.71
C ALA A 91 12.18 10.70 15.77
N PHE A 92 12.84 11.19 14.73
CA PHE A 92 13.25 12.60 14.63
C PHE A 92 12.07 13.55 14.44
N ALA A 93 11.06 13.14 13.68
CA ALA A 93 9.80 13.85 13.52
C ALA A 93 9.02 13.91 14.85
N LEU A 94 8.91 12.79 15.57
CA LEU A 94 8.29 12.71 16.90
C LEU A 94 9.05 13.47 17.99
N GLN A 95 10.25 13.97 17.70
CA GLN A 95 10.99 14.87 18.58
C GLN A 95 10.91 16.34 18.13
N ASN A 96 10.09 16.65 17.11
CA ASN A 96 9.98 17.96 16.47
C ASN A 96 11.33 18.49 15.92
N LYS A 97 12.22 17.60 15.48
CA LYS A 97 13.54 17.99 14.94
C LYS A 97 13.61 17.90 13.42
N LEU A 98 12.61 17.28 12.77
CA LEU A 98 12.59 17.09 11.32
C LEU A 98 12.27 18.39 10.54
N SER A 99 11.42 19.25 11.08
CA SER A 99 10.91 20.46 10.41
C SER A 99 12.03 21.36 9.86
N GLU A 100 13.05 21.65 10.68
CA GLU A 100 14.18 22.51 10.28
C GLU A 100 14.99 21.92 9.10
N LYS A 101 15.18 20.59 9.09
CA LYS A 101 15.89 19.91 8.01
C LYS A 101 15.11 20.00 6.70
N ILE A 102 13.80 19.71 6.75
CA ILE A 102 12.93 19.82 5.58
C ILE A 102 12.87 21.25 5.06
N GLU A 103 12.74 22.24 5.96
CA GLU A 103 12.73 23.64 5.56
C GLU A 103 14.03 24.06 4.87
N SER A 104 15.19 23.62 5.35
CA SER A 104 16.49 23.94 4.73
C SER A 104 16.67 23.39 3.31
N ALA A 105 15.83 22.44 2.91
CA ALA A 105 15.82 21.81 1.60
C ALA A 105 14.80 22.43 0.63
N ILE A 106 13.86 23.24 1.14
CA ILE A 106 12.84 23.88 0.32
C ILE A 106 13.13 25.37 0.25
N LYS A 107 13.45 25.85 -0.94
CA LYS A 107 13.74 27.27 -1.19
C LYS A 107 12.57 27.91 -1.92
N GLU A 108 12.21 29.11 -1.50
CA GLU A 108 11.30 29.95 -2.30
C GLU A 108 11.93 30.23 -3.65
N ASP A 109 11.18 30.02 -4.72
CA ASP A 109 11.58 30.34 -6.08
C ASP A 109 10.39 30.95 -6.82
N LYS A 110 10.43 32.28 -6.97
CA LYS A 110 9.39 33.07 -7.63
C LYS A 110 9.29 32.78 -9.13
N ASN A 111 10.35 32.24 -9.74
CA ASN A 111 10.37 31.88 -11.15
C ASN A 111 9.87 30.45 -11.39
N SER A 112 9.83 29.63 -10.35
CA SER A 112 9.27 28.29 -10.42
C SER A 112 7.74 28.37 -10.52
N PRO A 113 7.08 27.59 -11.40
CA PRO A 113 5.62 27.54 -11.47
C PRO A 113 4.97 26.99 -10.19
N TYR A 114 5.76 26.44 -9.28
CA TYR A 114 5.32 25.96 -7.96
C TYR A 114 5.51 27.01 -6.85
N GLY A 115 6.30 28.06 -7.09
CA GLY A 115 6.69 29.06 -6.08
C GLY A 115 7.83 28.61 -5.16
N PHE A 116 8.34 27.39 -5.35
CA PHE A 116 9.43 26.83 -4.57
C PHE A 116 10.18 25.75 -5.36
N GLU A 117 11.42 25.52 -4.98
CA GLU A 117 12.24 24.39 -5.44
C GLU A 117 12.68 23.53 -4.25
N VAL A 118 12.87 22.24 -4.53
CA VAL A 118 13.23 21.24 -3.53
C VAL A 118 14.57 20.61 -3.88
N ASP A 119 15.48 20.67 -2.93
CA ASP A 119 16.75 19.94 -2.95
C ASP A 119 16.53 18.55 -2.33
N LEU A 120 16.21 17.57 -3.18
CA LEU A 120 15.90 16.21 -2.73
C LEU A 120 17.07 15.55 -2.01
N ASP A 121 18.30 15.86 -2.41
CA ASP A 121 19.51 15.28 -1.83
C ASP A 121 19.58 15.59 -0.33
N LYS A 122 19.21 16.80 0.10
CA LYS A 122 19.21 17.18 1.52
C LYS A 122 18.21 16.43 2.38
N ILE A 123 17.19 15.82 1.77
CA ILE A 123 16.10 15.12 2.46
C ILE A 123 16.06 13.64 2.14
N GLU A 124 17.10 13.10 1.51
CA GLU A 124 17.31 11.65 1.46
C GLU A 124 17.49 11.10 2.87
N LEU A 125 16.87 9.95 3.14
CA LEU A 125 16.83 9.35 4.47
C LEU A 125 18.23 9.17 5.08
N GLU A 126 19.19 8.71 4.29
CA GLU A 126 20.58 8.49 4.73
C GLU A 126 21.26 9.81 5.13
N LYS A 127 21.19 10.82 4.26
CA LYS A 127 21.78 12.15 4.48
C LYS A 127 21.13 12.92 5.64
N LEU A 128 19.83 12.71 5.89
CA LEU A 128 19.16 13.26 7.06
C LEU A 128 19.82 12.77 8.36
N MET A 129 20.40 11.56 8.34
CA MET A 129 21.00 10.90 9.50
C MET A 129 22.54 10.95 9.54
N GLU A 130 23.24 11.18 8.42
CA GLU A 130 24.73 11.20 8.32
C GLU A 130 25.43 12.08 9.36
N ASN A 131 24.84 13.22 9.74
CA ASN A 131 25.47 14.19 10.65
C ASN A 131 25.20 13.94 12.13
N LYS A 132 24.72 12.76 12.54
CA LYS A 132 24.46 12.47 13.95
C LYS A 132 25.06 11.15 14.40
N ASN A 133 25.96 11.24 15.38
CA ASN A 133 26.23 10.20 16.37
C ASN A 133 24.97 9.98 17.24
N LEU A 134 23.87 9.54 16.64
CA LEU A 134 22.75 8.98 17.39
C LEU A 134 23.21 7.62 17.88
N LYS A 135 23.96 7.63 18.98
CA LYS A 135 24.13 6.42 19.78
C LYS A 135 22.72 5.96 20.14
N VAL A 136 22.34 4.82 19.57
CA VAL A 136 21.23 4.03 20.06
C VAL A 136 21.60 3.71 21.50
N ASP A 137 21.02 4.40 22.47
CA ASP A 137 21.12 3.98 23.87
C ASP A 137 20.32 2.69 23.99
N SER A 138 21.01 1.57 23.76
CA SER A 138 20.47 0.21 23.77
C SER A 138 20.13 -0.29 25.18
N ASN A 139 20.14 0.58 26.19
CA ASN A 139 20.07 0.18 27.59
C ASN A 139 18.68 0.20 28.25
N HIS A 140 17.60 0.55 27.54
CA HIS A 140 16.26 0.38 28.09
C HIS A 140 15.23 -0.02 27.02
N GLY A 141 15.14 -1.32 26.75
CA GLY A 141 14.00 -1.89 26.02
C GLY A 141 12.81 -2.04 26.98
N LEU A 142 11.72 -1.32 26.70
CA LEU A 142 10.41 -1.62 27.27
C LEU A 142 9.89 -2.91 26.65
N LYS A 143 9.37 -3.82 27.48
CA LYS A 143 8.79 -5.10 27.05
C LYS A 143 7.35 -4.91 26.54
N LEU A 144 7.14 -4.11 25.50
CA LEU A 144 5.90 -4.27 24.72
C LEU A 144 6.07 -5.52 23.86
N GLU A 145 5.07 -6.40 23.85
CA GLU A 145 5.17 -7.60 23.00
C GLU A 145 5.10 -7.18 21.53
N LYS A 146 6.07 -7.64 20.75
CA LYS A 146 6.26 -7.23 19.35
C LYS A 146 5.05 -7.51 18.47
N ASP A 147 4.27 -8.52 18.80
CA ASP A 147 3.16 -9.01 17.97
C ASP A 147 1.82 -8.36 18.33
N LYS A 148 1.77 -7.56 19.40
CA LYS A 148 0.56 -6.92 19.87
C LYS A 148 0.42 -5.51 19.32
N ASN A 149 -0.83 -5.12 19.12
CA ASN A 149 -1.21 -3.78 18.68
C ASN A 149 -1.59 -2.93 19.90
N TYR A 150 -1.11 -1.69 19.93
CA TYR A 150 -1.36 -0.77 21.04
C TYR A 150 -1.81 0.59 20.53
N LEU A 151 -2.76 1.18 21.25
CA LEU A 151 -3.23 2.54 21.04
C LEU A 151 -2.93 3.41 22.26
N ALA A 152 -2.66 4.70 22.03
CA ALA A 152 -2.43 5.68 23.08
C ALA A 152 -3.16 6.99 22.79
N THR A 153 -3.45 7.74 23.84
CA THR A 153 -3.97 9.11 23.72
C THR A 153 -2.87 10.04 23.21
N LEU A 154 -3.23 10.95 22.30
CA LEU A 154 -2.41 12.09 21.93
C LEU A 154 -2.76 13.28 22.83
N GLU A 155 -1.89 13.60 23.77
CA GLU A 155 -1.96 14.87 24.48
C GLU A 155 -1.55 16.01 23.55
N LYS A 156 -2.30 17.11 23.61
CA LYS A 156 -1.98 18.35 22.88
C LYS A 156 -1.51 19.42 23.84
N ASP A 157 -0.60 20.26 23.37
CA ASP A 157 -0.23 21.48 24.07
C ASP A 157 -1.30 22.57 23.92
N LYS A 158 -1.06 23.74 24.53
CA LYS A 158 -1.97 24.89 24.47
C LYS A 158 -2.18 25.45 23.05
N ASN A 159 -1.32 25.08 22.10
CA ASN A 159 -1.37 25.49 20.71
C ASN A 159 -1.93 24.39 19.79
N TYR A 160 -2.55 23.35 20.37
CA TYR A 160 -3.09 22.19 19.65
C TYR A 160 -2.01 21.37 18.92
N LEU A 161 -0.74 21.50 19.31
CA LEU A 161 0.36 20.70 18.77
C LEU A 161 0.52 19.43 19.60
N PRO A 162 1.05 18.34 19.01
CA PRO A 162 1.44 17.16 19.78
C PRO A 162 2.32 17.56 20.98
N ASN A 163 1.97 17.08 22.17
CA ASN A 163 2.84 17.16 23.32
C ASN A 163 3.99 16.16 23.13
N TYR A 164 5.08 16.60 22.51
CA TYR A 164 6.24 15.75 22.23
C TYR A 164 6.90 15.17 23.49
N ASN A 165 6.59 15.69 24.69
CA ASN A 165 7.12 15.19 25.96
C ASN A 165 6.21 14.16 26.64
N GLN A 166 5.06 13.81 26.05
CA GLN A 166 4.20 12.79 26.62
C GLN A 166 4.88 11.41 26.58
N ASP A 167 4.55 10.56 27.56
CA ASP A 167 5.19 9.27 27.74
C ASP A 167 5.04 8.36 26.52
N SER A 168 3.84 8.29 25.93
CA SER A 168 3.57 7.49 24.72
C SER A 168 4.48 7.87 23.53
N PHE A 169 4.80 9.15 23.34
CA PHE A 169 5.75 9.60 22.32
C PHE A 169 7.17 9.20 22.64
N GLN A 170 7.61 9.41 23.90
CA GLN A 170 8.97 9.07 24.30
C GLN A 170 9.21 7.56 24.23
N GLU A 171 8.21 6.76 24.58
CA GLU A 171 8.23 5.31 24.43
C GLU A 171 8.27 4.89 22.97
N LEU A 172 7.41 5.45 22.11
CA LEU A 172 7.45 5.16 20.67
C LEU A 172 8.79 5.56 20.03
N VAL A 173 9.39 6.68 20.45
CA VAL A 173 10.72 7.10 20.00
C VAL A 173 11.81 6.12 20.45
N LYS A 174 11.73 5.60 21.68
CA LYS A 174 12.66 4.57 22.18
C LYS A 174 12.50 3.27 21.40
N GLU A 175 11.26 2.82 21.19
CA GLU A 175 10.93 1.62 20.43
C GLU A 175 11.43 1.74 18.99
N LEU A 176 11.16 2.86 18.31
CA LEU A 176 11.67 3.14 16.97
C LEU A 176 13.20 3.12 16.89
N LYS A 177 13.92 3.48 17.95
CA LYS A 177 15.40 3.43 17.96
C LYS A 177 15.94 2.03 18.24
N ALA A 178 15.27 1.26 19.10
CA ALA A 178 15.76 -0.02 19.59
C ALA A 178 15.26 -1.23 18.79
N GLU A 179 14.09 -1.14 18.17
CA GLU A 179 13.37 -2.28 17.61
C GLU A 179 13.14 -2.18 16.11
N LYS A 180 13.00 -3.33 15.45
CA LYS A 180 12.57 -3.44 14.05
C LYS A 180 11.05 -3.32 13.97
N LEU A 181 10.56 -2.82 12.84
CA LEU A 181 9.12 -2.82 12.55
C LEU A 181 8.62 -4.26 12.35
N PRO A 182 7.39 -4.60 12.76
CA PRO A 182 6.82 -5.94 12.52
C PRO A 182 6.82 -6.24 11.04
N ASN A 183 7.22 -7.45 10.62
CA ASN A 183 7.25 -7.85 9.22
C ASN A 183 5.87 -8.27 8.70
N ARG A 184 4.94 -7.30 8.62
CA ARG A 184 3.60 -7.47 8.05
C ARG A 184 3.25 -6.35 7.09
N GLU A 185 2.25 -6.60 6.25
CA GLU A 185 1.64 -5.61 5.35
C GLU A 185 0.63 -4.75 6.11
N GLY A 186 0.33 -3.56 5.58
CA GLY A 186 -0.61 -2.60 6.15
C GLY A 186 0.07 -1.50 6.97
N VAL A 187 -0.76 -0.80 7.74
CA VAL A 187 -0.34 0.36 8.53
C VAL A 187 0.30 -0.09 9.84
N LEU A 188 1.53 0.38 10.07
CA LEU A 188 2.33 -0.01 11.23
C LEU A 188 2.23 1.06 12.32
N ILE A 189 2.57 2.30 11.99
CA ILE A 189 2.57 3.39 12.97
C ILE A 189 1.67 4.50 12.45
N VAL A 190 0.80 5.02 13.32
CA VAL A 190 -0.01 6.21 13.05
C VAL A 190 0.08 7.14 14.25
N VAL A 191 0.37 8.40 14.00
CA VAL A 191 0.20 9.51 14.94
C VAL A 191 -0.64 10.56 14.25
N THR A 192 -1.80 10.90 14.82
CA THR A 192 -2.80 11.75 14.15
C THR A 192 -3.70 12.43 15.17
N THR A 193 -4.41 13.49 14.75
CA THR A 193 -5.35 14.24 15.58
C THR A 193 -6.81 14.09 15.16
N SER A 194 -7.09 13.22 14.18
CA SER A 194 -8.41 13.16 13.54
C SER A 194 -9.02 11.76 13.52
N THR A 195 -8.23 10.72 13.74
CA THR A 195 -8.67 9.33 13.54
C THR A 195 -9.13 8.68 14.83
N THR A 196 -10.30 8.07 14.80
CA THR A 196 -10.93 7.43 15.96
C THR A 196 -10.29 6.10 16.35
N GLU A 197 -10.51 5.67 17.60
CA GLU A 197 -10.09 4.33 18.06
C GLU A 197 -10.61 3.21 17.14
N ALA A 198 -11.87 3.32 16.67
CA ALA A 198 -12.50 2.32 15.81
C ALA A 198 -11.82 2.23 14.43
N GLU A 199 -11.44 3.37 13.85
CA GLU A 199 -10.73 3.41 12.56
C GLU A 199 -9.32 2.84 12.68
N LEU A 200 -8.60 3.16 13.76
CA LEU A 200 -7.26 2.59 14.02
C LEU A 200 -7.31 1.07 14.24
N LYS A 201 -8.34 0.57 14.93
CA LYS A 201 -8.58 -0.89 15.06
C LYS A 201 -8.89 -1.54 13.73
N LYS A 202 -9.77 -0.92 12.93
CA LYS A 202 -10.15 -1.41 11.60
C LYS A 202 -8.94 -1.48 10.66
N ALA A 203 -8.02 -0.53 10.76
CA ALA A 203 -6.77 -0.51 10.01
C ALA A 203 -5.67 -1.40 10.61
N GLU A 204 -5.96 -2.13 11.69
CA GLU A 204 -5.03 -3.05 12.36
C GLU A 204 -3.68 -2.41 12.70
N VAL A 205 -3.69 -1.14 13.11
CA VAL A 205 -2.48 -0.36 13.36
C VAL A 205 -1.66 -0.99 14.49
N TRP A 206 -0.35 -1.15 14.28
CA TRP A 206 0.56 -1.72 15.31
C TRP A 206 0.78 -0.75 16.48
N ARG A 207 1.09 0.51 16.20
CA ARG A 207 1.18 1.60 17.19
C ARG A 207 0.36 2.80 16.72
N GLY A 208 -0.74 3.09 17.39
CA GLY A 208 -1.60 4.24 17.08
C GLY A 208 -1.60 5.26 18.22
N ILE A 209 -1.32 6.52 17.93
CA ILE A 209 -1.47 7.62 18.89
C ILE A 209 -2.45 8.62 18.31
N SER A 210 -3.59 8.82 18.99
CA SER A 210 -4.63 9.74 18.55
C SER A 210 -5.30 10.44 19.71
N ASP A 211 -5.77 11.67 19.49
CA ASP A 211 -6.50 12.45 20.50
C ASP A 211 -7.95 11.96 20.66
N GLN A 212 -8.42 11.14 19.73
CA GLN A 212 -9.72 10.45 19.77
C GLN A 212 -9.62 9.08 20.46
N VAL A 213 -8.45 8.69 20.95
CA VAL A 213 -8.26 7.51 21.80
C VAL A 213 -8.20 7.98 23.24
N VAL A 214 -8.89 7.27 24.14
CA VAL A 214 -8.87 7.55 25.57
C VAL A 214 -8.13 6.44 26.30
N THR A 215 -7.01 6.80 26.92
CA THR A 215 -6.19 5.95 27.80
C THR A 215 -6.06 6.59 29.18
N GLU A 216 -5.81 5.76 30.19
CA GLU A 216 -5.56 6.22 31.55
C GLU A 216 -4.11 6.71 31.68
N LYS A 217 -3.86 7.72 32.53
CA LYS A 217 -2.49 8.26 32.71
C LYS A 217 -1.49 7.22 33.21
N GLU A 218 -1.95 6.27 34.02
CA GLU A 218 -1.12 5.20 34.59
C GLU A 218 -0.83 4.08 33.57
N GLN A 219 -1.62 3.99 32.50
CA GLN A 219 -1.47 3.01 31.42
C GLN A 219 -1.52 3.74 30.07
N PRO A 220 -0.40 4.35 29.64
CA PRO A 220 -0.38 5.21 28.45
C PRO A 220 -0.74 4.44 27.17
N TRP A 221 -0.54 3.12 27.16
CA TRP A 221 -0.91 2.21 26.08
C TRP A 221 -2.07 1.30 26.46
N LYS A 222 -3.04 1.22 25.56
CA LYS A 222 -4.17 0.29 25.57
C LYS A 222 -3.92 -0.78 24.52
N GLU A 223 -3.76 -2.02 24.95
CA GLU A 223 -3.72 -3.18 24.04
C GLU A 223 -5.05 -3.28 23.28
N ILE A 224 -4.98 -3.54 21.98
CA ILE A 224 -6.17 -3.79 21.18
C ILE A 224 -6.17 -5.23 20.67
N GLU A 225 -7.25 -5.94 20.97
CA GLU A 225 -7.57 -7.20 20.32
C GLU A 225 -8.08 -6.89 18.92
N ILE A 226 -7.38 -7.39 17.90
CA ILE A 226 -7.87 -7.35 16.53
C ILE A 226 -9.00 -8.39 16.46
N GLU A 227 -10.24 -7.93 16.25
CA GLU A 227 -11.35 -8.85 16.03
C GLU A 227 -11.08 -9.64 14.75
N GLU A 228 -10.69 -10.90 14.90
CA GLU A 228 -10.56 -11.82 13.76
C GLU A 228 -11.87 -11.76 12.96
N ASN A 229 -11.75 -11.50 11.65
CA ASN A 229 -12.89 -11.42 10.75
C ASN A 229 -13.89 -12.55 11.04
N PRO A 230 -15.17 -12.26 11.30
CA PRO A 230 -16.16 -13.25 11.72
C PRO A 230 -16.28 -14.40 10.71
N VAL A 231 -15.99 -14.15 9.43
CA VAL A 231 -15.92 -15.20 8.40
C VAL A 231 -14.75 -16.14 8.65
N ILE A 232 -13.54 -15.63 8.92
CA ILE A 232 -12.36 -16.45 9.24
C ILE A 232 -12.56 -17.22 10.54
N LYS A 233 -13.11 -16.56 11.57
CA LYS A 233 -13.47 -17.19 12.84
C LYS A 233 -14.53 -18.29 12.65
N SER A 234 -15.51 -18.08 11.76
CA SER A 234 -16.51 -19.08 11.41
C SER A 234 -15.91 -20.25 10.63
N ILE A 235 -14.95 -20.01 9.73
CA ILE A 235 -14.28 -21.06 8.96
C ILE A 235 -13.38 -21.89 9.87
N LYS A 236 -12.58 -21.26 10.74
CA LYS A 236 -11.75 -21.97 11.73
C LYS A 236 -12.62 -22.83 12.66
N SER A 237 -13.65 -22.25 13.26
CA SER A 237 -14.53 -22.97 14.20
C SER A 237 -15.39 -24.05 13.53
N THR A 238 -15.85 -23.82 12.29
CA THR A 238 -16.58 -24.84 11.53
C THR A 238 -15.65 -25.96 11.09
N GLY A 239 -14.46 -25.63 10.59
CA GLY A 239 -13.43 -26.60 10.21
C GLY A 239 -13.02 -27.48 11.38
N GLU A 240 -12.71 -26.89 12.55
CA GLU A 240 -12.38 -27.64 13.77
C GLU A 240 -13.53 -28.54 14.24
N LYS A 241 -14.78 -28.05 14.21
CA LYS A 241 -15.95 -28.87 14.56
C LYS A 241 -16.14 -30.03 13.59
N LEU A 242 -15.94 -29.83 12.29
CA LEU A 242 -16.08 -30.86 11.27
C LEU A 242 -14.98 -31.92 11.39
N LEU A 243 -13.73 -31.49 11.60
CA LEU A 243 -12.59 -32.38 11.87
C LEU A 243 -12.80 -33.20 13.15
N LYS A 244 -13.22 -32.57 14.26
CA LYS A 244 -13.54 -33.26 15.51
C LYS A 244 -14.68 -34.26 15.35
N LYS A 245 -15.71 -33.92 14.58
CA LYS A 245 -16.86 -34.80 14.33
C LYS A 245 -16.50 -36.00 13.45
N LEU A 246 -15.65 -35.82 12.44
CA LEU A 246 -15.26 -36.89 11.52
C LEU A 246 -14.24 -37.85 12.12
N LEU A 247 -13.33 -37.36 12.96
CA LEU A 247 -12.14 -38.11 13.34
C LEU A 247 -12.07 -38.41 14.84
N GLY A 248 -12.86 -37.71 15.66
CA GLY A 248 -12.73 -37.71 17.12
C GLY A 248 -11.39 -37.14 17.59
N ASP A 249 -11.28 -36.83 18.88
CA ASP A 249 -10.06 -36.23 19.45
C ASP A 249 -8.82 -37.14 19.30
N LYS A 250 -9.02 -38.46 19.19
CA LYS A 250 -7.94 -39.42 18.94
C LYS A 250 -7.52 -39.49 17.46
N GLY A 251 -8.44 -39.32 16.51
CA GLY A 251 -8.12 -39.35 15.08
C GLY A 251 -7.39 -38.10 14.60
N ILE A 252 -7.65 -36.93 15.22
CA ILE A 252 -6.90 -35.70 14.93
C ILE A 252 -5.40 -35.89 15.24
N LYS A 253 -5.06 -36.52 16.37
CA LYS A 253 -3.66 -36.82 16.73
C LYS A 253 -2.97 -37.79 15.76
N ALA A 254 -3.73 -38.69 15.13
CA ALA A 254 -3.21 -39.63 14.14
C ALA A 254 -2.97 -38.99 12.76
N ILE A 255 -3.63 -37.87 12.44
CA ILE A 255 -3.51 -37.20 11.14
C ILE A 255 -2.34 -36.23 11.07
N TYR A 256 -1.94 -35.62 12.19
CA TYR A 256 -0.78 -34.74 12.25
C TYR A 256 0.49 -35.32 11.60
N PRO A 257 0.91 -36.57 11.89
CA PRO A 257 2.10 -37.15 11.23
C PRO A 257 1.91 -37.36 9.73
N VAL A 258 0.69 -37.67 9.26
CA VAL A 258 0.40 -37.87 7.83
C VAL A 258 0.46 -36.55 7.07
N VAL A 259 -0.17 -35.49 7.61
CA VAL A 259 -0.12 -34.14 7.00
C VAL A 259 1.30 -33.59 7.04
N PHE A 260 2.04 -33.82 8.12
CA PHE A 260 3.45 -33.46 8.23
C PHE A 260 4.30 -34.16 7.15
N LEU A 261 4.09 -35.45 6.91
CA LEU A 261 4.79 -36.19 5.85
C LEU A 261 4.46 -35.67 4.44
N ILE A 262 3.20 -35.28 4.18
CA ILE A 262 2.81 -34.65 2.90
C ILE A 262 3.52 -33.31 2.72
N PHE A 263 3.54 -32.46 3.75
CA PHE A 263 4.26 -31.19 3.69
C PHE A 263 5.77 -31.39 3.52
N LEU A 264 6.36 -32.38 4.18
CA LEU A 264 7.76 -32.74 4.01
C LEU A 264 8.07 -33.19 2.58
N GLY A 265 7.17 -33.97 1.97
CA GLY A 265 7.27 -34.39 0.57
C GLY A 265 7.18 -33.21 -0.41
N ILE A 266 6.28 -32.26 -0.18
CA ILE A 266 6.16 -31.04 -1.01
C ILE A 266 7.42 -30.18 -0.86
N ALA A 267 7.91 -29.98 0.36
CA ALA A 267 9.14 -29.22 0.62
C ALA A 267 10.35 -29.88 -0.05
N TYR A 268 10.45 -31.22 0.00
CA TYR A 268 11.50 -31.98 -0.67
C TYR A 268 11.42 -31.86 -2.21
N MET A 269 10.22 -31.94 -2.79
CA MET A 269 10.01 -31.73 -4.22
C MET A 269 10.41 -30.31 -4.65
N LEU A 270 10.06 -29.29 -3.87
CA LEU A 270 10.49 -27.90 -4.11
C LEU A 270 12.00 -27.74 -3.98
N PHE A 271 12.62 -28.42 -3.02
CA PHE A 271 14.07 -28.41 -2.83
C PHE A 271 14.81 -29.07 -4.01
N ILE A 272 14.33 -30.22 -4.51
CA ILE A 272 14.87 -30.84 -5.73
C ILE A 272 14.71 -29.90 -6.93
N TYR A 273 13.55 -29.26 -7.06
CA TYR A 273 13.29 -28.31 -8.14
C TYR A 273 14.26 -27.12 -8.11
N LEU A 274 14.57 -26.60 -6.92
CA LEU A 274 15.55 -25.52 -6.73
C LEU A 274 17.00 -25.97 -6.96
N LEU A 275 17.33 -27.24 -6.70
CA LEU A 275 18.68 -27.79 -6.88
C LEU A 275 18.97 -28.32 -8.29
N SER A 276 17.96 -28.39 -9.17
CA SER A 276 18.10 -28.96 -10.52
C SER A 276 17.90 -27.91 -11.63
N PRO A 277 18.78 -26.89 -11.76
CA PRO A 277 18.62 -25.84 -12.78
C PRO A 277 18.81 -26.35 -14.22
N SER A 278 19.25 -27.60 -14.42
CA SER A 278 19.60 -28.18 -15.72
C SER A 278 18.45 -28.92 -16.44
N LEU A 279 17.22 -28.92 -15.91
CA LEU A 279 16.05 -29.51 -16.57
C LEU A 279 15.16 -28.51 -17.32
N LEU A 280 15.69 -27.31 -17.62
CA LEU A 280 15.10 -26.44 -18.64
C LEU A 280 15.47 -26.97 -20.02
N VAL A 281 14.62 -27.85 -20.52
CA VAL A 281 14.56 -28.27 -21.91
C VAL A 281 14.59 -27.05 -22.83
N ASP A 282 15.55 -27.05 -23.75
CA ASP A 282 15.55 -26.23 -24.96
C ASP A 282 14.22 -26.44 -25.71
N SER A 283 13.30 -25.50 -25.51
CA SER A 283 12.11 -25.39 -26.35
C SER A 283 12.40 -24.36 -27.43
N ASN A 284 12.75 -24.88 -28.60
CA ASN A 284 12.68 -24.15 -29.85
C ASN A 284 11.35 -23.39 -29.94
N SER A 285 11.47 -22.07 -30.00
CA SER A 285 10.50 -21.11 -30.54
C SER A 285 9.02 -21.39 -30.26
N LEU A 286 8.55 -21.09 -29.04
CA LEU A 286 7.17 -20.67 -28.84
C LEU A 286 7.17 -19.15 -28.66
N SER A 287 6.97 -18.40 -29.76
CA SER A 287 6.73 -16.97 -29.70
C SER A 287 5.37 -16.72 -29.04
N ILE A 288 5.38 -16.49 -27.73
CA ILE A 288 4.21 -15.99 -27.01
C ILE A 288 4.02 -14.55 -27.46
N CYS A 289 3.01 -14.30 -28.29
CA CYS A 289 2.62 -12.96 -28.69
C CYS A 289 2.39 -12.11 -27.44
N LYS A 290 2.99 -10.92 -27.41
CA LYS A 290 2.77 -9.93 -26.34
C LYS A 290 1.26 -9.65 -26.18
N PRO A 291 0.75 -9.49 -24.95
CA PRO A 291 -0.64 -9.13 -24.73
C PRO A 291 -0.95 -7.79 -25.41
N VAL A 292 -2.06 -7.72 -26.15
CA VAL A 292 -2.54 -6.48 -26.75
C VAL A 292 -3.40 -5.76 -25.72
N THR A 293 -2.92 -4.61 -25.23
CA THR A 293 -3.68 -3.76 -24.31
C THR A 293 -4.68 -2.90 -25.09
N LEU A 294 -5.98 -3.13 -24.90
CA LEU A 294 -7.02 -2.27 -25.44
C LEU A 294 -7.38 -1.18 -24.42
N GLN A 295 -7.18 0.09 -24.77
CA GLN A 295 -7.63 1.22 -23.97
C GLN A 295 -8.85 1.88 -24.60
N GLY A 296 -9.91 2.07 -23.82
CA GLY A 296 -11.12 2.81 -24.20
C GLY A 296 -11.69 3.57 -23.00
N ARG A 297 -12.35 4.71 -23.25
CA ARG A 297 -13.08 5.47 -22.21
C ARG A 297 -14.56 5.13 -22.28
N TYR A 298 -15.16 4.78 -21.15
CA TYR A 298 -16.61 4.54 -21.00
C TYR A 298 -17.21 5.51 -19.99
N ASN A 299 -18.46 5.95 -20.21
CA ASN A 299 -19.17 6.89 -19.35
C ASN A 299 -20.29 6.13 -18.57
N PRO A 300 -20.20 5.99 -17.24
CA PRO A 300 -20.91 4.94 -16.49
C PRO A 300 -22.36 5.30 -16.09
N ILE A 301 -22.96 6.36 -16.63
CA ILE A 301 -24.10 6.99 -15.94
C ILE A 301 -25.38 6.15 -15.88
N LYS A 302 -25.60 5.12 -16.71
CA LYS A 302 -26.76 4.21 -16.53
C LYS A 302 -26.46 2.77 -16.99
N THR A 303 -26.79 1.81 -16.13
CA THR A 303 -26.92 0.33 -16.28
C THR A 303 -25.78 -0.59 -15.81
N GLN A 304 -26.23 -1.64 -15.09
CA GLN A 304 -25.48 -2.72 -14.44
C GLN A 304 -24.85 -3.69 -15.44
N ASN A 305 -23.76 -4.32 -14.99
CA ASN A 305 -23.03 -5.48 -15.56
C ASN A 305 -23.04 -5.58 -17.10
N ILE A 306 -21.94 -5.12 -17.72
CA ILE A 306 -21.71 -5.30 -19.15
C ILE A 306 -21.08 -6.69 -19.37
N PHE A 307 -21.50 -7.41 -20.40
CA PHE A 307 -20.82 -8.64 -20.82
C PHE A 307 -20.01 -8.36 -22.08
N LEU A 308 -18.74 -8.79 -22.12
CA LEU A 308 -17.87 -8.66 -23.30
C LEU A 308 -17.59 -10.04 -23.88
N GLU A 309 -17.94 -10.22 -25.15
CA GLU A 309 -17.61 -11.39 -25.95
C GLU A 309 -16.66 -10.94 -27.07
N VAL A 310 -15.50 -11.59 -27.21
CA VAL A 310 -14.38 -11.13 -28.07
C VAL A 310 -13.96 -12.26 -29.01
N ASP A 311 -13.43 -11.86 -30.16
CA ASP A 311 -12.82 -12.67 -31.22
C ASP A 311 -12.04 -11.65 -32.17
N GLY A 312 -11.08 -12.06 -33.02
CA GLY A 312 -10.51 -11.21 -34.09
C GLY A 312 -9.90 -12.02 -35.25
N LYS A 313 -9.56 -11.41 -36.41
CA LYS A 313 -9.01 -12.12 -37.59
C LYS A 313 -7.47 -12.21 -37.56
N TYR A 314 -6.91 -13.42 -37.47
CA TYR A 314 -5.48 -13.71 -37.61
C TYR A 314 -5.27 -15.08 -38.28
N LYS A 315 -4.14 -15.30 -38.97
CA LYS A 315 -3.92 -16.47 -39.84
C LYS A 315 -2.65 -17.23 -39.42
N ILE A 316 -2.81 -18.44 -38.89
CA ILE A 316 -1.72 -19.36 -38.52
C ILE A 316 -2.28 -20.81 -38.58
N GLY A 317 -1.45 -21.82 -38.88
CA GLY A 317 -1.88 -23.14 -39.39
C GLY A 317 -1.91 -24.35 -38.43
N ASN A 318 -2.77 -25.31 -38.83
CA ASN A 318 -2.87 -26.77 -38.64
C ASN A 318 -2.67 -27.46 -37.25
N SER A 319 -3.78 -27.77 -36.55
CA SER A 319 -4.19 -29.13 -36.06
C SER A 319 -5.40 -29.09 -35.08
N LYS A 320 -5.87 -30.26 -34.60
CA LYS A 320 -7.25 -30.68 -34.21
C LYS A 320 -8.06 -29.87 -33.15
N LYS A 321 -9.41 -30.01 -33.25
CA LYS A 321 -10.52 -29.18 -32.71
C LYS A 321 -10.93 -29.41 -31.23
N GLU A 322 -11.15 -28.34 -30.47
CA GLU A 322 -12.03 -28.28 -29.27
C GLU A 322 -12.76 -26.91 -29.17
N LYS A 323 -13.96 -26.87 -28.57
CA LYS A 323 -14.79 -25.65 -28.37
C LYS A 323 -14.80 -25.27 -26.88
N GLY A 324 -14.41 -24.03 -26.56
CA GLY A 324 -14.58 -23.44 -25.23
C GLY A 324 -15.39 -22.14 -25.30
N ILE A 325 -16.27 -21.91 -24.32
CA ILE A 325 -16.96 -20.63 -24.09
C ILE A 325 -16.45 -20.08 -22.76
N SER A 326 -15.93 -18.86 -22.77
CA SER A 326 -15.51 -18.15 -21.56
C SER A 326 -16.55 -17.10 -21.19
N LYS A 327 -17.11 -17.18 -19.98
CA LYS A 327 -18.05 -16.18 -19.45
C LYS A 327 -17.31 -15.28 -18.46
N ILE A 328 -17.28 -13.98 -18.73
CA ILE A 328 -16.69 -12.98 -17.82
C ILE A 328 -17.83 -12.20 -17.16
N ILE A 329 -17.79 -12.07 -15.84
CA ILE A 329 -18.73 -11.28 -15.04
C ILE A 329 -17.95 -10.05 -14.54
N LEU A 330 -18.41 -8.85 -14.88
CA LEU A 330 -17.77 -7.59 -14.46
C LEU A 330 -18.32 -7.12 -13.12
N ASN A 331 -17.46 -6.52 -12.28
CA ASN A 331 -17.87 -5.78 -11.08
C ASN A 331 -17.32 -4.34 -11.12
N HIS A 332 -18.07 -3.39 -10.57
CA HIS A 332 -18.27 -2.07 -11.16
C HIS A 332 -17.18 -0.99 -10.94
N LEU A 333 -16.06 -1.22 -10.23
CA LEU A 333 -15.40 -0.05 -9.62
C LEU A 333 -14.12 0.53 -10.26
N ILE A 334 -13.13 -0.20 -10.77
CA ILE A 334 -11.89 0.46 -11.25
C ILE A 334 -11.30 -0.28 -12.45
N GLY A 335 -11.34 0.37 -13.62
CA GLY A 335 -11.09 -0.25 -14.93
C GLY A 335 -9.63 -0.18 -15.40
N THR A 336 -8.88 -1.25 -15.15
CA THR A 336 -7.96 -1.79 -16.16
C THR A 336 -8.25 -3.28 -16.33
N TRP A 337 -8.37 -3.73 -17.58
CA TRP A 337 -8.78 -5.09 -17.91
C TRP A 337 -7.64 -5.79 -18.63
N ASN A 338 -7.29 -6.99 -18.18
CA ASN A 338 -6.42 -7.89 -18.92
C ASN A 338 -7.30 -8.91 -19.64
N LEU A 339 -7.42 -8.77 -20.97
CA LEU A 339 -8.08 -9.76 -21.80
C LEU A 339 -7.04 -10.78 -22.23
N THR A 340 -7.01 -11.94 -21.57
CA THR A 340 -6.15 -13.06 -21.98
C THR A 340 -6.95 -13.97 -22.90
N TYR A 341 -6.62 -13.96 -24.20
CA TYR A 341 -7.14 -14.93 -25.16
C TYR A 341 -6.05 -15.95 -25.50
N ARG A 342 -6.46 -17.19 -25.72
CA ARG A 342 -5.60 -18.26 -26.25
C ARG A 342 -6.24 -18.77 -27.54
N PHE A 343 -5.52 -18.64 -28.66
CA PHE A 343 -6.00 -19.09 -29.97
C PHE A 343 -5.70 -20.58 -30.17
N ASN A 344 -6.64 -21.31 -30.76
CA ASN A 344 -6.40 -22.60 -31.40
C ASN A 344 -6.78 -22.45 -32.89
N HIS A 345 -5.96 -22.95 -33.81
CA HIS A 345 -6.06 -22.65 -35.24
C HIS A 345 -7.24 -23.32 -35.97
N GLU A 346 -7.99 -22.52 -36.73
CA GLU A 346 -8.20 -22.59 -38.19
C GLU A 346 -9.59 -22.08 -38.61
N GLY A 347 -9.60 -21.24 -39.64
CA GLY A 347 -10.78 -20.62 -40.26
C GLY A 347 -10.91 -19.13 -39.95
N GLU A 348 -11.25 -18.32 -40.97
CA GLU A 348 -11.65 -16.93 -40.76
C GLU A 348 -12.87 -16.89 -39.84
N ARG A 349 -12.71 -16.37 -38.62
CA ARG A 349 -13.84 -16.06 -37.78
C ARG A 349 -14.01 -14.55 -37.65
N THR A 350 -15.26 -14.14 -37.81
CA THR A 350 -15.69 -12.75 -37.77
C THR A 350 -16.21 -12.48 -36.39
N VAL A 351 -15.86 -11.32 -35.87
CA VAL A 351 -16.00 -11.11 -34.44
C VAL A 351 -16.81 -9.88 -34.26
N ARG A 352 -17.88 -10.07 -33.50
CA ARG A 352 -18.69 -9.00 -32.99
C ARG A 352 -18.53 -8.96 -31.49
N LEU A 353 -17.90 -7.89 -31.03
CA LEU A 353 -18.10 -7.41 -29.67
C LEU A 353 -19.54 -6.94 -29.52
N LYS A 354 -20.33 -7.72 -28.78
CA LYS A 354 -21.67 -7.34 -28.38
C LYS A 354 -21.67 -7.04 -26.89
N ALA A 355 -21.84 -5.77 -26.54
CA ALA A 355 -22.19 -5.42 -25.18
C ALA A 355 -23.68 -5.72 -25.00
N ARG A 356 -24.05 -6.47 -23.96
CA ARG A 356 -25.45 -6.64 -23.53
C ARG A 356 -25.60 -6.13 -22.11
N ASP A 357 -26.76 -5.56 -21.81
CA ASP A 357 -27.14 -5.23 -20.43
C ASP A 357 -27.55 -6.48 -19.63
N THR A 358 -27.86 -6.30 -18.35
CA THR A 358 -28.35 -7.36 -17.44
C THR A 358 -29.65 -8.03 -17.91
N ASN A 359 -30.42 -7.37 -18.79
CA ASN A 359 -31.65 -7.90 -19.37
C ASN A 359 -31.43 -8.59 -20.73
N GLY A 360 -30.18 -8.71 -21.18
CA GLY A 360 -29.80 -9.35 -22.43
C GLY A 360 -29.99 -8.50 -23.69
N LYS A 361 -30.30 -7.20 -23.55
CA LYS A 361 -30.49 -6.26 -24.67
C LYS A 361 -29.15 -5.76 -25.19
N GLU A 362 -28.95 -5.79 -26.52
CA GLU A 362 -27.70 -5.38 -27.15
C GLU A 362 -27.52 -3.85 -27.14
N ILE A 363 -26.38 -3.40 -26.62
CA ILE A 363 -25.98 -2.00 -26.51
C ILE A 363 -25.13 -1.65 -27.75
N ARG A 364 -25.60 -0.70 -28.57
CA ARG A 364 -24.84 -0.20 -29.72
C ARG A 364 -23.71 0.72 -29.27
N LEU A 365 -22.47 0.25 -29.34
CA LEU A 365 -21.28 1.09 -29.15
C LEU A 365 -21.03 1.94 -30.41
N LYS A 366 -20.81 3.26 -30.26
CA LYS A 366 -20.45 4.13 -31.39
C LYS A 366 -19.08 3.70 -31.92
N LYS A 367 -19.00 3.34 -33.21
CA LYS A 367 -17.74 2.99 -33.90
C LYS A 367 -16.73 4.13 -33.75
N LYS A 368 -15.65 3.89 -33.02
CA LYS A 368 -14.42 4.69 -33.12
C LYS A 368 -13.35 3.77 -33.68
N LYS A 369 -12.62 4.21 -34.72
CA LYS A 369 -11.50 3.46 -35.32
C LYS A 369 -10.49 3.14 -34.21
N ILE A 370 -10.23 1.86 -33.99
CA ILE A 370 -9.13 1.39 -33.16
C ILE A 370 -7.99 1.09 -34.13
N ASN A 371 -6.91 1.88 -34.08
CA ASN A 371 -5.71 1.60 -34.84
C ASN A 371 -4.87 0.59 -34.06
N ILE A 372 -4.60 -0.56 -34.67
CA ILE A 372 -3.62 -1.54 -34.17
C ILE A 372 -2.33 -1.23 -34.93
N THR A 373 -1.32 -0.71 -34.24
CA THR A 373 0.00 -0.44 -34.83
C THR A 373 0.72 -1.75 -35.12
N LYS A 374 1.41 -1.76 -36.26
CA LYS A 374 1.95 -2.94 -36.93
C LYS A 374 3.46 -3.04 -36.70
N ASP A 375 3.92 -2.84 -35.47
CA ASP A 375 5.34 -2.90 -35.14
C ASP A 375 5.59 -4.15 -34.28
N CYS A 376 5.88 -5.26 -34.98
CA CYS A 376 6.63 -6.44 -34.54
C CYS A 376 6.34 -7.55 -35.57
N LEU A 377 7.13 -7.59 -36.65
CA LEU A 377 7.38 -8.81 -37.42
C LEU A 377 8.71 -9.39 -36.98
#